data_AF-A0A529XR37-F1
#
_entry.id   AF-A0A529XR37-F1
#
_cell.length_a   1.000
_cell.length_b   1.000
_cell.length_c   1.000
_cell.angle_alpha   90.00
_cell.angle_beta   90.00
_cell.angle_gamma   90.00
#
_symmetry.space_group_name_H-M   'P 1'
#
loop_
_entity.id
_entity.type
_entity.pdbx_description
1 polymer ?
#
loop_
_entity_poly.entity_id
_entity_poly.type
_entity_poly.pdbx_seq_one_letter_code
_entity_poly.pdbx_strand_id
1 'polypeptide(L)'
;FKTTSPEPMQAFMLNQRRRLFQDRLVRAALTYPFDFETMNRTLFYNSNTRTQSYFQGTELASSGLPQGKELEILEKYRDKLPPELFTQEFKLPVYDSPQAERKYLKQA
;
A
#
# COMPACT_ATOMS: atom_id res chain seq x y z
N PHE A 1 -3.97 16.09 9.25
CA PHE A 1 -4.53 17.00 8.23
C PHE A 1 -4.60 16.26 6.90
N LYS A 2 -5.61 16.51 6.05
CA LYS A 2 -5.66 15.90 4.72
C LYS A 2 -4.57 16.53 3.86
N THR A 3 -3.62 15.74 3.40
CA THR A 3 -2.49 16.26 2.63
C THR A 3 -2.93 16.63 1.22
N THR A 4 -2.75 17.90 0.85
CA THR A 4 -3.07 18.46 -0.48
C THR A 4 -1.84 18.98 -1.23
N SER A 5 -0.67 18.89 -0.60
CA SER A 5 0.64 19.12 -1.21
C SER A 5 1.24 17.79 -1.66
N PRO A 6 2.07 17.77 -2.73
CA PRO A 6 2.86 16.59 -3.06
C PRO A 6 3.79 16.22 -1.90
N GLU A 7 3.71 14.98 -1.42
CA GLU A 7 4.60 14.50 -0.35
C GLU A 7 5.66 13.52 -0.89
N PRO A 8 6.89 13.58 -0.37
CA PRO A 8 7.87 12.54 -0.65
C PRO A 8 7.40 11.21 -0.05
N MET A 9 7.59 10.12 -0.79
CA MET A 9 7.30 8.78 -0.28
C MET A 9 8.51 8.23 0.49
N GLN A 10 8.30 7.90 1.77
CA GLN A 10 9.25 7.15 2.58
C GLN A 10 8.71 5.75 2.86
N ALA A 11 9.51 4.72 2.55
CA ALA A 11 9.12 3.32 2.76
C ALA A 11 10.34 2.42 2.96
N PHE A 12 10.10 1.21 3.48
CA PHE A 12 11.11 0.15 3.46
C PHE A 12 11.24 -0.43 2.06
N MET A 13 12.45 -0.34 1.50
CA MET A 13 12.75 -0.86 0.17
C MET A 13 13.37 -2.25 0.27
N LEU A 14 12.68 -3.25 -0.27
CA LEU A 14 13.17 -4.62 -0.31
C LEU A 14 14.16 -4.79 -1.48
N ASN A 15 15.36 -5.27 -1.18
CA ASN A 15 16.38 -5.49 -2.20
C ASN A 15 16.04 -6.71 -3.06
N GLN A 16 15.34 -6.48 -4.16
CA GLN A 16 14.89 -7.52 -5.08
C GLN A 16 16.03 -8.28 -5.76
N ARG A 17 17.29 -7.84 -5.66
CA ARG A 17 18.45 -8.62 -6.16
C ARG A 17 18.70 -9.88 -5.32
N ARG A 18 18.22 -9.93 -4.08
CA ARG A 18 18.35 -11.09 -3.20
C ARG A 18 17.21 -12.08 -3.46
N ARG A 19 17.54 -13.38 -3.54
CA ARG A 19 16.58 -14.47 -3.81
C ARG A 19 15.36 -14.45 -2.89
N LEU A 20 15.55 -14.08 -1.62
CA LEU A 20 14.48 -14.01 -0.61
C LEU A 20 13.35 -13.02 -0.97
N PHE A 21 13.63 -11.98 -1.77
CA PHE A 21 12.67 -10.92 -2.08
C PHE A 21 12.24 -10.90 -3.55
N GLN A 22 12.52 -11.97 -4.31
CA GLN A 22 12.17 -12.06 -5.74
C GLN A 22 10.66 -12.23 -5.96
N ASP A 23 10.00 -12.97 -5.08
CA ASP A 23 8.56 -13.21 -5.16
C ASP A 23 7.74 -11.98 -4.70
N ARG A 24 6.79 -11.55 -5.54
CA ARG A 24 5.88 -10.44 -5.25
C ARG A 24 5.00 -10.73 -4.03
N LEU A 25 4.54 -11.96 -3.87
CA LEU A 25 3.66 -12.36 -2.77
C LEU A 25 4.41 -12.32 -1.44
N VAL A 26 5.68 -12.73 -1.41
CA VAL A 26 6.52 -12.58 -0.21
C VAL A 26 6.70 -11.11 0.17
N ARG A 27 6.93 -10.23 -0.80
CA ARG A 27 7.03 -8.78 -0.54
C ARG A 27 5.71 -8.20 -0.03
N ALA A 28 4.58 -8.64 -0.58
CA ALA A 28 3.25 -8.25 -0.10
C ALA A 28 3.00 -8.76 1.33
N ALA A 29 3.35 -10.02 1.61
CA ALA A 29 3.24 -10.62 2.94
C ALA A 29 3.99 -9.81 4.01
N LEU A 30 5.21 -9.35 3.69
CA LEU A 30 6.02 -8.51 4.58
C LEU A 30 5.44 -7.11 4.84
N THR A 31 4.42 -6.69 4.08
CA THR A 31 3.70 -5.43 4.35
C THR A 31 2.71 -5.59 5.50
N TYR A 32 2.09 -6.76 5.65
CA TYR A 32 1.12 -7.02 6.71
C TYR A 32 1.63 -6.73 8.12
N PRO A 33 2.82 -7.19 8.57
CA PRO A 33 3.29 -6.95 9.95
C PRO A 33 3.64 -5.48 10.25
N PHE A 34 3.53 -4.57 9.29
CA PHE A 34 3.80 -3.15 9.53
C PHE A 34 2.60 -2.48 10.21
N ASP A 35 2.62 -2.42 11.55
CA ASP A 35 1.64 -1.70 12.36
C ASP A 35 1.93 -0.18 12.37
N PHE A 36 1.38 0.52 11.37
CA PHE A 36 1.50 1.97 11.27
C PHE A 36 0.82 2.69 12.42
N GLU A 37 -0.37 2.23 12.81
CA GLU A 37 -1.26 2.91 13.74
C GLU A 37 -0.62 2.99 15.14
N THR A 38 0.00 1.90 15.60
CA THR A 38 0.76 1.88 16.84
C THR A 38 2.00 2.74 16.74
N MET A 39 2.79 2.65 15.66
CA MET A 39 3.95 3.52 15.48
C MET A 39 3.57 5.01 15.48
N ASN A 40 2.49 5.38 14.79
CA ASN A 40 2.01 6.74 14.75
C ASN A 40 1.58 7.22 16.14
N ARG A 41 0.87 6.37 16.90
CA ARG A 41 0.42 6.68 18.26
C ARG A 41 1.58 6.81 19.26
N THR A 42 2.57 5.94 19.21
CA THR A 42 3.62 5.84 20.25
C THR A 42 4.91 6.60 19.93
N LEU A 43 5.32 6.64 18.66
CA LEU A 43 6.58 7.26 18.25
C LEU A 43 6.38 8.64 17.64
N PHE A 44 5.27 8.85 16.94
CA PHE A 44 5.00 10.08 16.17
C PHE A 44 3.88 10.94 16.74
N TYR A 45 3.36 10.59 17.93
CA TYR A 45 2.32 11.34 18.64
C TYR A 45 1.09 11.68 17.79
N ASN A 46 0.68 10.74 16.91
CA ASN A 46 -0.40 10.88 15.93
C ASN A 46 -0.23 12.05 14.94
N SER A 47 1.01 12.50 14.72
CA SER A 47 1.29 13.64 13.83
C SER A 47 1.34 13.25 12.35
N ASN A 48 1.47 11.96 12.03
CA ASN A 48 1.60 11.48 10.65
C ASN A 48 0.30 10.90 10.10
N THR A 49 0.21 10.83 8.77
CA THR A 49 -0.81 10.08 8.03
C THR A 49 -0.13 8.99 7.20
N ARG A 50 -0.81 7.85 7.02
CA ARG A 50 -0.22 6.74 6.27
C ARG A 50 -0.14 7.08 4.79
N THR A 51 1.06 7.01 4.22
CA THR A 51 1.25 7.06 2.76
C THR A 51 0.62 5.83 2.12
N GLN A 52 -0.32 6.03 1.19
CA GLN A 52 -1.02 4.97 0.47
C GLN A 52 -0.76 4.99 -1.04
N SER A 53 -0.17 6.07 -1.55
CA SER A 53 0.21 6.20 -2.96
C SER A 53 1.62 6.75 -3.11
N TYR A 54 2.28 6.40 -4.22
CA TYR A 54 3.57 6.99 -4.61
C TYR A 54 3.48 8.49 -4.89
N PHE A 55 2.29 8.98 -5.30
CA PHE A 55 2.03 10.38 -5.63
C PHE A 55 1.09 11.04 -4.61
N GLN A 56 1.26 10.70 -3.33
CA GLN A 56 0.42 11.16 -2.22
C GLN A 56 0.24 12.69 -2.25
N GLY A 57 -1.01 13.14 -2.07
CA GLY A 57 -1.36 14.56 -2.01
C GLY A 57 -1.43 15.27 -3.38
N THR A 58 -1.35 14.51 -4.48
CA THR A 58 -1.53 15.02 -5.85
C THR A 58 -2.75 14.38 -6.52
N GLU A 59 -3.15 14.92 -7.67
CA GLU A 59 -4.19 14.33 -8.53
C GLU A 59 -3.81 12.96 -9.12
N LEU A 60 -2.52 12.60 -9.09
CA LEU A 60 -1.99 11.32 -9.58
C LEU A 60 -2.05 10.22 -8.49
N ALA A 61 -2.53 10.54 -7.29
CA ALA A 61 -2.68 9.55 -6.24
C ALA A 61 -3.72 8.51 -6.63
N SER A 62 -3.29 7.25 -6.71
CA SER A 62 -4.17 6.10 -6.96
C SER A 62 -5.24 5.97 -5.87
N SER A 63 -6.49 5.71 -6.28
CA SER A 63 -7.60 5.45 -5.35
C SER A 63 -8.68 4.59 -6.01
N GLY A 64 -9.34 3.72 -5.24
CA GLY A 64 -10.42 2.89 -5.78
C GLY A 64 -9.94 1.89 -6.85
N LEU A 65 -10.87 1.53 -7.73
CA LEU A 65 -10.59 0.74 -8.93
C LEU A 65 -10.29 1.66 -10.11
N PRO A 66 -9.42 1.23 -11.06
CA PRO A 66 -9.11 2.01 -12.25
C PRO A 66 -10.36 2.33 -13.08
N GLN A 67 -10.46 3.58 -13.53
CA GLN A 67 -11.62 4.08 -14.27
C GLN A 67 -11.23 5.00 -15.43
N GLY A 68 -12.13 5.17 -16.40
CA GLY A 68 -11.94 6.07 -17.54
C GLY A 68 -10.64 5.83 -18.30
N LYS A 69 -9.86 6.90 -18.51
CA LYS A 69 -8.58 6.84 -19.24
C LYS A 69 -7.53 5.95 -18.57
N GLU A 70 -7.53 5.85 -17.24
CA GLU A 70 -6.60 4.96 -16.54
C GLU A 70 -6.88 3.50 -16.92
N LEU A 71 -8.15 3.10 -16.87
CA LEU A 71 -8.57 1.75 -17.26
C LEU A 71 -8.25 1.46 -18.74
N GLU A 72 -8.53 2.41 -19.64
CA GLU A 72 -8.20 2.28 -21.07
C GLU A 72 -6.70 2.05 -21.33
N ILE A 73 -5.84 2.67 -20.52
CA ILE A 73 -4.38 2.48 -20.61
C ILE A 73 -4.00 1.10 -20.06
N LEU A 74 -4.52 0.73 -18.88
CA LEU A 74 -4.18 -0.53 -18.21
C LEU A 74 -4.69 -1.77 -18.96
N GLU A 75 -5.85 -1.70 -19.61
CA GLU A 75 -6.41 -2.79 -20.42
C GLU A 75 -5.47 -3.23 -21.55
N LYS A 76 -4.68 -2.30 -22.13
CA LYS A 76 -3.66 -2.63 -23.15
C LYS A 76 -2.54 -3.54 -22.63
N TYR A 77 -2.39 -3.63 -21.31
CA TYR A 77 -1.37 -4.41 -20.63
C TYR A 77 -1.96 -5.49 -19.71
N ARG A 78 -3.25 -5.83 -19.88
CA ARG A 78 -3.97 -6.72 -18.96
C ARG A 78 -3.24 -8.04 -18.70
N ASP A 79 -2.66 -8.64 -19.73
CA ASP A 79 -1.93 -9.91 -19.64
C ASP A 79 -0.63 -9.83 -18.81
N LYS A 80 -0.12 -8.62 -18.58
CA LYS A 80 1.11 -8.36 -17.80
C LYS A 80 0.80 -7.84 -16.40
N LEU A 81 -0.47 -7.58 -16.08
CA LEU A 81 -0.89 -6.97 -14.84
C LEU A 81 -1.60 -8.00 -13.93
N PRO A 82 -1.47 -7.87 -12.60
CA PRO A 82 -2.23 -8.69 -11.67
C PRO A 82 -3.74 -8.51 -11.89
N PRO A 83 -4.53 -9.59 -11.99
CA PRO A 83 -5.98 -9.50 -12.17
C PRO A 83 -6.69 -8.72 -11.05
N GLU A 84 -6.17 -8.82 -9.83
CA GLU A 84 -6.66 -8.13 -8.63
C GLU A 84 -6.71 -6.60 -8.79
N LEU A 85 -5.85 -6.03 -9.65
CA LEU A 85 -5.84 -4.60 -9.94
C LEU A 85 -7.19 -4.08 -10.45
N PHE A 86 -7.95 -4.93 -11.14
CA PHE A 86 -9.22 -4.59 -11.77
C PHE A 86 -10.44 -4.96 -10.91
N THR A 87 -10.26 -5.76 -9.85
CA THR A 87 -11.37 -6.31 -9.06
C THR A 87 -11.33 -5.92 -7.60
N GLN A 88 -10.15 -5.56 -7.07
CA GLN A 88 -9.96 -5.23 -5.68
C GLN A 88 -9.24 -3.89 -5.52
N GLU A 89 -9.87 -2.98 -4.76
CA GLU A 89 -9.22 -1.74 -4.35
C GLU A 89 -7.99 -2.05 -3.49
N PHE A 90 -6.86 -1.41 -3.81
CA PHE A 90 -5.65 -1.52 -3.02
C PHE A 90 -5.84 -0.86 -1.65
N LYS A 91 -5.64 -1.64 -0.58
CA LYS A 91 -5.67 -1.15 0.81
C LYS A 91 -4.51 -1.71 1.62
N LEU A 92 -3.89 -0.84 2.40
CA LEU A 92 -2.89 -1.23 3.40
C LEU A 92 -3.61 -1.77 4.66
N PRO A 93 -2.95 -2.65 5.44
CA PRO A 93 -3.48 -3.10 6.71
C PRO A 93 -3.65 -1.90 7.66
N VAL A 94 -4.75 -1.92 8.42
CA VAL A 94 -5.08 -0.91 9.44
C VAL A 94 -5.21 -1.60 10.80
N TYR A 95 -4.36 -1.21 11.74
CA TYR A 95 -4.27 -1.75 13.11
C TYR A 95 -5.06 -0.90 14.12
N ASP A 96 -6.37 -0.84 13.94
CA ASP A 96 -7.30 -0.09 14.79
C ASP A 96 -7.91 -0.91 15.94
N SER A 97 -7.65 -2.21 15.98
CA SER A 97 -8.25 -3.15 16.93
C SER A 97 -7.25 -4.22 17.40
N PRO A 98 -7.38 -4.77 18.62
CA PRO A 98 -6.49 -5.82 19.12
C PRO A 98 -6.47 -7.09 18.26
N GLN A 99 -7.55 -7.36 17.52
CA GLN A 99 -7.65 -8.53 16.65
C GLN A 99 -6.94 -8.33 15.30
N ALA A 100 -6.61 -7.08 14.93
CA ALA A 100 -5.98 -6.75 13.66
C ALA A 100 -4.64 -7.46 13.48
N GLU A 101 -3.82 -7.50 14.54
CA GLU A 101 -2.51 -8.14 14.50
C GLU A 101 -2.61 -9.62 14.12
N ARG A 102 -3.42 -10.38 14.87
CA ARG A 102 -3.62 -11.81 14.56
C ARG A 102 -4.21 -12.02 13.16
N LYS A 103 -5.12 -11.14 12.72
CA LYS A 103 -5.75 -11.23 11.39
C LYS A 103 -4.70 -11.06 10.29
N TYR A 104 -3.89 -10.00 10.34
CA TYR A 104 -2.92 -9.71 9.28
C TYR A 104 -1.72 -10.66 9.30
N LEU A 105 -1.25 -11.09 10.48
CA LEU A 105 -0.19 -12.10 10.57
C LEU A 105 -0.63 -13.49 10.06
N LYS A 106 -1.93 -13.81 10.11
CA LYS A 106 -2.46 -15.02 9.48
C LYS A 106 -2.59 -14.90 7.96
N GLN A 107 -2.74 -13.67 7.46
CA GLN A 107 -2.87 -13.38 6.03
C GLN A 107 -1.52 -13.29 5.32
N ALA A 108 -0.47 -12.88 6.04
CA ALA A 108 0.92 -12.89 5.61
C ALA A 108 1.44 -14.31 5.33
#